data_AF-A0A2K3MCG2-F1
#
_entry.id   AF-A0A2K3MCG2-F1
#
_cell.length_a   1.000
_cell.length_b   1.000
_cell.length_c   1.000
_cell.angle_alpha   90.00
_cell.angle_beta   90.00
_cell.angle_gamma   90.00
#
_symmetry.space_group_name_H-M   'P 1'
#
loop_
_entity.id
_entity.type
_entity.pdbx_description
1 polymer ?
#
loop_
_entity_poly.entity_id
_entity_poly.type
_entity_poly.pdbx_seq_one_letter_code
_entity_poly.pdbx_strand_id
1 'polypeptide(L)'
;VTRLKCGGFIFAIRLNHIISDATGLVQFMKAVGEISRGMNIPSISPVWCRELLNARDPPRVTCTHREYEQVPDTKGTIVHLDDMVHRSFFFGPTELAALRPQFPSHLQQQSRFEIITACLWRCRTIALQPDADEEVRIICIYNARGKFNPPLPKGYYGNAFAFPVAISTAGKLIENPLGYALELIKKAKADVTEEYMHSMADLMVIKGRPHFTSVRMYLVSDVTHVGLREVDFGWGKAVYGGPAHGGVGVVPGLASFYIPFKNAKGEEGLVIPVCLPNQAMKRFVKELDSLLKNNITLPTNGGLKSSFIISSL
;
A
#
# COMPACT_ATOMS: atom_id res chain seq x y z
N VAL A 1 13.66 -5.13 21.15
CA VAL A 1 14.88 -5.19 20.30
C VAL A 1 15.37 -6.63 20.27
N THR A 2 15.63 -7.17 19.09
CA THR A 2 16.15 -8.54 18.95
C THR A 2 17.55 -8.47 18.36
N ARG A 3 18.57 -8.94 19.10
CA ARG A 3 19.96 -8.97 18.60
C ARG A 3 20.20 -10.23 17.78
N LEU A 4 20.89 -10.09 16.66
CA LEU A 4 21.25 -11.19 15.76
C LEU A 4 22.69 -11.65 16.03
N LYS A 5 22.99 -12.91 15.69
CA LYS A 5 24.33 -13.49 15.89
C LYS A 5 25.45 -12.73 15.15
N CYS A 6 25.13 -12.07 14.05
CA CYS A 6 26.07 -11.25 13.27
C CYS A 6 26.35 -9.85 13.86
N GLY A 7 25.83 -9.54 15.05
CA GLY A 7 25.97 -8.23 15.68
C GLY A 7 24.92 -7.19 15.24
N GLY A 8 24.17 -7.47 14.17
CA GLY A 8 23.00 -6.67 13.78
C GLY A 8 21.83 -6.82 14.77
N PHE A 9 20.79 -6.01 14.60
CA PHE A 9 19.57 -6.10 15.42
C PHE A 9 18.31 -5.76 14.64
N ILE A 10 17.17 -6.23 15.15
CA ILE A 10 15.83 -5.88 14.69
C ILE A 10 15.18 -4.99 15.75
N PHE A 11 14.71 -3.83 15.32
CA PHE A 11 13.91 -2.93 16.14
C PHE A 11 12.43 -3.06 15.75
N ALA A 12 11.67 -3.82 16.53
CA ALA A 12 10.24 -4.00 16.32
C ALA A 12 9.45 -3.04 17.23
N ILE A 13 8.43 -2.40 16.66
CA ILE A 13 7.53 -1.49 17.38
C ILE A 13 6.11 -2.01 17.24
N ARG A 14 5.37 -1.98 18.34
CA ARG A 14 3.92 -2.15 18.33
C ARG A 14 3.28 -0.79 18.57
N LEU A 15 2.38 -0.39 17.67
CA LEU A 15 1.66 0.86 17.74
C LEU A 15 0.16 0.58 17.82
N ASN A 16 -0.55 1.31 18.70
CA ASN A 16 -1.99 1.41 18.59
C ASN A 16 -2.32 2.41 17.47
N HIS A 17 -2.82 1.91 16.33
CA HIS A 17 -3.07 2.71 15.13
C HIS A 17 -4.16 3.79 15.35
N ILE A 18 -4.94 3.73 16.44
CA ILE A 18 -5.85 4.82 16.83
C ILE A 18 -5.07 6.11 17.14
N ILE A 19 -3.84 5.99 17.66
CA ILE A 19 -3.02 7.12 18.07
C ILE A 19 -2.35 7.81 16.87
N SER A 20 -1.79 7.05 15.94
CA SER A 20 -1.04 7.60 14.81
C SER A 20 -1.07 6.68 13.60
N ASP A 21 -0.88 7.27 12.43
CA ASP A 21 -0.55 6.54 11.21
C ASP A 21 0.97 6.32 11.07
N ALA A 22 1.40 5.77 9.93
CA ALA A 22 2.80 5.49 9.64
C ALA A 22 3.68 6.76 9.66
N THR A 23 3.16 7.92 9.25
CA THR A 23 3.91 9.18 9.28
C THR A 23 4.16 9.62 10.72
N GLY A 24 3.13 9.55 11.58
CA GLY A 24 3.29 9.84 13.01
C GLY A 24 4.23 8.86 13.72
N LEU A 25 4.17 7.57 13.36
CA LEU A 25 5.09 6.56 13.88
C LEU A 25 6.55 6.89 13.54
N VAL A 26 6.84 7.21 12.28
CA VAL A 26 8.21 7.54 11.87
C VAL A 26 8.67 8.83 12.53
N GLN A 27 7.81 9.83 12.69
CA GLN A 27 8.16 11.04 13.43
C GLN A 27 8.59 10.72 14.86
N PHE A 28 7.85 9.86 15.56
CA PHE A 28 8.23 9.38 16.88
C PHE A 28 9.57 8.63 16.85
N MET A 29 9.77 7.71 15.91
CA MET A 29 11.02 6.96 15.78
C MET A 29 12.23 7.86 15.51
N LYS A 30 12.06 8.88 14.65
CA LYS A 30 13.09 9.88 14.38
C LYS A 30 13.44 10.64 15.66
N ALA A 31 12.45 11.14 16.40
CA ALA A 31 12.69 11.81 17.69
C ALA A 31 13.48 10.92 18.67
N VAL A 32 13.15 9.63 18.77
CA VAL A 32 13.90 8.68 19.61
C VAL A 32 15.33 8.50 19.12
N GLY A 33 15.55 8.36 17.80
CA GLY A 33 16.88 8.22 17.22
C GLY A 33 17.75 9.49 17.30
N GLU A 34 17.11 10.65 17.32
CA GLU A 34 17.74 11.94 17.58
C GLU A 34 18.21 12.04 19.03
N ILE A 35 17.34 11.69 19.99
CA ILE A 35 17.67 11.69 21.42
C ILE A 35 18.75 10.66 21.75
N SER A 36 18.68 9.47 21.15
CA SER A 36 19.70 8.43 21.38
C SER A 36 21.10 8.82 20.87
N ARG A 37 21.18 9.82 19.97
CA ARG A 37 22.44 10.39 19.47
C ARG A 37 22.84 11.69 20.19
N GLY A 38 22.20 12.02 21.31
CA GLY A 38 22.59 13.12 22.19
C GLY A 38 21.87 14.44 21.91
N MET A 39 20.83 14.47 21.08
CA MET A 39 20.01 15.67 20.92
C MET A 39 19.01 15.80 22.07
N ASN A 40 18.95 16.98 22.71
CA ASN A 40 18.05 17.20 23.84
C ASN A 40 16.60 17.42 23.42
N ILE A 41 16.37 17.85 22.17
CA ILE A 41 15.04 18.20 21.64
C ILE A 41 14.92 17.61 20.24
N PRO A 42 13.78 16.98 19.88
CA PRO A 42 13.54 16.51 18.52
C PRO A 42 13.51 17.66 17.51
N SER A 43 13.95 17.40 16.29
CA SER A 43 13.97 18.38 15.18
C SER A 43 12.57 18.79 14.72
N ILE A 44 11.55 18.00 15.06
CA ILE A 44 10.13 18.28 14.80
C ILE A 44 9.37 18.11 16.11
N SER A 45 8.89 19.22 16.67
CA SER A 45 8.01 19.19 17.84
C SER A 45 6.69 18.48 17.51
N PRO A 46 6.22 17.54 18.35
CA PRO A 46 4.94 16.88 18.14
C PRO A 46 3.79 17.87 18.33
N VAL A 47 2.77 17.78 17.48
CA VAL A 47 1.55 18.61 17.53
C VAL A 47 0.35 17.71 17.75
N TRP A 48 -0.46 18.01 18.77
CA TRP A 48 -1.68 17.25 19.08
C TRP A 48 -2.79 17.55 18.07
N CYS A 49 -3.27 18.80 18.06
CA CYS A 49 -4.30 19.40 17.21
C CYS A 49 -5.29 18.45 16.50
N ARG A 50 -5.91 17.51 17.24
CA ARG A 50 -6.84 16.51 16.66
C ARG A 50 -8.15 17.14 16.22
N GLU A 51 -8.49 18.27 16.83
CA GLU A 51 -9.65 19.09 16.50
C GLU A 51 -9.66 19.59 15.06
N LEU A 52 -8.50 19.67 14.39
CA LEU A 52 -8.40 19.99 12.96
C LEU A 52 -9.13 18.99 12.05
N LEU A 53 -9.37 17.77 12.55
CA LEU A 53 -10.06 16.69 11.84
C LEU A 53 -11.38 16.30 12.51
N ASN A 54 -11.93 17.16 13.36
CA ASN A 54 -13.27 16.95 13.91
C ASN A 54 -14.32 17.00 12.80
N ALA A 55 -15.42 16.29 13.03
CA ALA A 55 -16.64 16.49 12.25
C ALA A 55 -17.15 17.93 12.42
N ARG A 56 -17.86 18.41 11.41
CA ARG A 56 -18.57 19.68 11.42
C ARG A 56 -19.75 19.63 12.39
N ASP A 57 -20.25 20.80 12.78
CA ASP A 57 -21.45 20.95 13.61
C ASP A 57 -22.49 21.83 12.90
N PRO A 58 -23.61 21.27 12.43
CA PRO A 58 -23.96 19.84 12.44
C PRO A 58 -23.14 19.03 11.41
N PRO A 59 -22.92 17.72 11.65
CA PRO A 59 -22.22 16.87 10.69
C PRO A 59 -23.07 16.68 9.43
N ARG A 60 -22.45 16.78 8.25
CA ARG A 60 -23.12 16.63 6.95
C ARG A 60 -22.24 15.87 5.96
N VAL A 61 -22.65 14.67 5.58
CA VAL A 61 -21.97 13.93 4.49
C VAL A 61 -22.25 14.60 3.15
N THR A 62 -21.20 14.99 2.43
CA THR A 62 -21.26 15.76 1.17
C THR A 62 -20.59 15.03 0.00
N CYS A 63 -19.79 14.00 0.28
CA CYS A 63 -19.15 13.15 -0.70
C CYS A 63 -19.69 11.71 -0.61
N THR A 64 -19.58 10.98 -1.72
CA THR A 64 -19.84 9.53 -1.70
C THR A 64 -18.62 8.80 -1.13
N HIS A 65 -18.83 8.05 -0.05
CA HIS A 65 -17.79 7.25 0.59
C HIS A 65 -18.00 5.77 0.35
N ARG A 66 -17.69 5.32 -0.87
CA ARG A 66 -17.94 3.95 -1.30
C ARG A 66 -17.15 2.92 -0.48
N GLU A 67 -16.03 3.35 0.09
CA GLU A 67 -15.17 2.54 0.94
C GLU A 67 -15.85 2.10 2.24
N TYR A 68 -16.95 2.74 2.67
CA TYR A 68 -17.73 2.38 3.87
C TYR A 68 -19.14 1.86 3.54
N GLU A 69 -19.41 1.53 2.27
CA GLU A 69 -20.66 0.88 1.88
C GLU A 69 -20.75 -0.52 2.50
N GLN A 70 -21.93 -0.85 3.04
CA GLN A 70 -22.22 -2.21 3.48
C GLN A 70 -22.52 -3.07 2.25
N VAL A 71 -21.51 -3.82 1.81
CA VAL A 71 -21.66 -4.81 0.74
C VAL A 71 -21.91 -6.18 1.38
N PRO A 72 -23.05 -6.83 1.10
CA PRO A 72 -23.29 -8.18 1.61
C PRO A 72 -22.29 -9.16 0.97
N ASP A 73 -21.64 -9.97 1.79
CA ASP A 73 -20.81 -11.07 1.31
C ASP A 73 -21.71 -12.26 0.97
N THR A 74 -22.23 -12.26 -0.27
CA THR A 74 -23.19 -13.29 -0.73
C THR A 74 -22.53 -14.60 -1.14
N LYS A 75 -21.21 -14.62 -1.34
CA LYS A 75 -20.47 -15.79 -1.85
C LYS A 75 -19.42 -16.33 -0.87
N GLY A 76 -19.21 -15.65 0.26
CA GLY A 76 -18.19 -16.00 1.24
C GLY A 76 -16.77 -15.87 0.70
N THR A 77 -15.81 -15.99 1.61
CA THR A 77 -14.41 -16.22 1.24
C THR A 77 -14.20 -17.73 1.12
N ILE A 78 -14.15 -18.26 -0.10
CA ILE A 78 -13.99 -19.71 -0.39
C ILE A 78 -12.59 -20.24 0.01
N VAL A 79 -11.72 -19.40 0.60
CA VAL A 79 -10.32 -19.73 0.86
C VAL A 79 -10.13 -20.17 2.30
N HIS A 80 -9.74 -21.44 2.49
CA HIS A 80 -9.19 -21.91 3.76
C HIS A 80 -7.91 -21.14 4.10
N LEU A 81 -7.91 -20.43 5.23
CA LEU A 81 -6.77 -19.63 5.71
C LEU A 81 -5.48 -20.46 5.85
N ASP A 82 -5.60 -21.78 5.99
CA ASP A 82 -4.49 -22.71 6.18
C ASP A 82 -3.63 -22.96 4.91
N ASP A 83 -4.09 -22.58 3.71
CA ASP A 83 -3.34 -22.72 2.43
C ASP A 83 -2.75 -21.38 1.93
N MET A 84 -2.64 -20.38 2.80
CA MET A 84 -2.10 -19.07 2.45
C MET A 84 -0.58 -19.11 2.35
N VAL A 85 -0.03 -18.64 1.23
CA VAL A 85 1.42 -18.57 1.00
C VAL A 85 1.87 -17.12 0.86
N HIS A 86 3.05 -16.82 1.42
CA HIS A 86 3.68 -15.50 1.37
C HIS A 86 4.80 -15.49 0.35
N ARG A 87 4.81 -14.48 -0.54
CA ARG A 87 5.91 -14.23 -1.47
C ARG A 87 6.19 -12.74 -1.57
N SER A 88 7.45 -12.38 -1.77
CA SER A 88 7.88 -11.00 -1.95
C SER A 88 8.31 -10.76 -3.38
N PHE A 89 7.80 -9.69 -3.97
CA PHE A 89 8.07 -9.32 -5.36
C PHE A 89 8.89 -8.03 -5.41
N PHE A 90 10.02 -8.07 -6.10
CA PHE A 90 10.86 -6.90 -6.29
C PHE A 90 10.50 -6.18 -7.59
N PHE A 91 10.41 -4.85 -7.52
CA PHE A 91 10.19 -3.97 -8.67
C PHE A 91 11.26 -2.88 -8.69
N GLY A 92 12.31 -3.11 -9.47
CA GLY A 92 13.37 -2.15 -9.74
C GLY A 92 13.16 -1.39 -11.06
N PRO A 93 14.17 -0.61 -11.49
CA PRO A 93 14.25 0.01 -12.81
C PRO A 93 13.92 -0.95 -13.97
N THR A 94 14.47 -2.17 -13.96
CA THR A 94 14.24 -3.16 -15.04
C THR A 94 12.78 -3.57 -15.12
N GLU A 95 12.15 -3.94 -14.01
CA GLU A 95 10.73 -4.33 -14.01
C GLU A 95 9.83 -3.15 -14.41
N LEU A 96 10.11 -1.94 -13.93
CA LEU A 96 9.35 -0.75 -14.32
C LEU A 96 9.48 -0.45 -15.82
N ALA A 97 10.68 -0.60 -16.40
CA ALA A 97 10.90 -0.43 -17.82
C ALA A 97 10.14 -1.48 -18.66
N ALA A 98 9.99 -2.70 -18.15
CA ALA A 98 9.19 -3.75 -18.81
C ALA A 98 7.68 -3.50 -18.70
N LEU A 99 7.20 -2.96 -17.57
CA LEU A 99 5.79 -2.69 -17.32
C LEU A 99 5.26 -1.46 -18.05
N ARG A 100 6.03 -0.36 -18.11
CA ARG A 100 5.54 0.92 -18.69
C ARG A 100 4.98 0.78 -20.11
N PRO A 101 5.61 0.05 -21.06
CA PRO A 101 5.08 -0.10 -22.41
C PRO A 101 3.75 -0.89 -22.50
N GLN A 102 3.35 -1.58 -21.42
CA GLN A 102 2.03 -2.25 -21.35
C GLN A 102 0.86 -1.25 -21.19
N PHE A 103 1.17 0.03 -20.97
CA PHE A 103 0.19 1.11 -20.83
C PHE A 103 0.13 1.95 -22.11
N PRO A 104 -1.04 2.53 -22.44
CA PRO A 104 -1.16 3.53 -23.49
C PRO A 104 -0.12 4.66 -23.31
N SER A 105 0.40 5.22 -24.41
CA SER A 105 1.49 6.20 -24.42
C SER A 105 1.31 7.35 -23.41
N HIS A 106 0.12 7.93 -23.33
CA HIS A 106 -0.21 9.03 -22.40
C HIS A 106 -0.19 8.62 -20.91
N LEU A 107 -0.20 7.32 -20.60
CA LEU A 107 -0.13 6.77 -19.24
C LEU A 107 1.23 6.16 -18.90
N GLN A 108 2.14 6.03 -19.86
CA GLN A 108 3.46 5.43 -19.60
C GLN A 108 4.32 6.26 -18.66
N GLN A 109 4.03 7.55 -18.47
CA GLN A 109 4.76 8.46 -17.56
C GLN A 109 4.10 8.62 -16.18
N GLN A 110 3.04 7.86 -15.89
CA GLN A 110 2.38 7.90 -14.58
C GLN A 110 3.32 7.37 -13.47
N SER A 111 2.96 7.60 -12.21
CA SER A 111 3.83 7.27 -11.08
C SER A 111 4.13 5.78 -11.02
N ARG A 112 5.30 5.41 -10.46
CA ARG A 112 5.63 3.99 -10.19
C ARG A 112 4.52 3.29 -9.41
N PHE A 113 3.89 4.03 -8.48
CA PHE A 113 2.80 3.54 -7.66
C PHE A 113 1.60 3.15 -8.52
N GLU A 114 1.13 4.05 -9.40
CA GLU A 114 -0.03 3.78 -10.27
C GLU A 114 0.22 2.63 -11.24
N ILE A 115 1.40 2.61 -11.89
CA ILE A 115 1.78 1.56 -12.84
C ILE A 115 1.77 0.19 -12.17
N ILE A 116 2.47 0.05 -11.04
CA ILE A 116 2.55 -1.23 -10.33
C ILE A 116 1.18 -1.62 -9.76
N THR A 117 0.45 -0.67 -9.17
CA THR A 117 -0.86 -0.95 -8.56
C THR A 117 -1.89 -1.43 -9.57
N ALA A 118 -1.95 -0.83 -10.76
CA ALA A 118 -2.83 -1.27 -11.84
C ALA A 118 -2.51 -2.71 -12.28
N CYS A 119 -1.22 -3.02 -12.47
CA CYS A 119 -0.77 -4.39 -12.78
C CYS A 119 -1.16 -5.38 -11.70
N LEU A 120 -0.85 -5.07 -10.43
CA LEU A 120 -1.12 -5.98 -9.32
C LEU A 120 -2.62 -6.18 -9.11
N TRP A 121 -3.45 -5.16 -9.29
CA TRP A 121 -4.91 -5.29 -9.17
C TRP A 121 -5.47 -6.25 -10.21
N ARG A 122 -5.06 -6.11 -11.47
CA ARG A 122 -5.48 -7.00 -12.56
C ARG A 122 -4.94 -8.42 -12.35
N CYS A 123 -3.64 -8.60 -12.10
CA CYS A 123 -3.04 -9.91 -11.84
C CYS A 123 -3.69 -10.62 -10.65
N ARG A 124 -3.95 -9.90 -9.54
CA ARG A 124 -4.62 -10.46 -8.36
C ARG A 124 -6.05 -10.88 -8.68
N THR A 125 -6.77 -10.09 -9.48
CA THR A 125 -8.14 -10.42 -9.88
C THR A 125 -8.18 -11.68 -10.75
N ILE A 126 -7.31 -11.77 -11.77
CA ILE A 126 -7.17 -12.99 -12.59
C ILE A 126 -6.82 -14.20 -11.72
N ALA A 127 -5.89 -14.04 -10.78
CA ALA A 127 -5.43 -15.11 -9.91
C ALA A 127 -6.51 -15.64 -8.97
N LEU A 128 -7.40 -14.78 -8.48
CA LEU A 128 -8.48 -15.16 -7.55
C LEU A 128 -9.71 -15.72 -8.26
N GLN A 129 -9.85 -15.50 -9.58
CA GLN A 129 -10.94 -16.02 -10.41
C GLN A 129 -12.36 -15.75 -9.84
N PRO A 130 -12.70 -14.51 -9.44
CA PRO A 130 -14.09 -14.16 -9.15
C PRO A 130 -14.95 -14.25 -10.42
N ASP A 131 -16.26 -14.38 -10.28
CA ASP A 131 -17.17 -14.36 -11.43
C ASP A 131 -17.08 -13.02 -12.17
N ALA A 132 -17.33 -13.02 -13.49
CA ALA A 132 -17.07 -11.87 -14.35
C ALA A 132 -17.88 -10.62 -13.95
N ASP A 133 -19.08 -10.80 -13.42
CA ASP A 133 -19.98 -9.76 -12.94
C ASP A 133 -19.69 -9.32 -11.49
N GLU A 134 -18.88 -10.07 -10.74
CA GLU A 134 -18.51 -9.71 -9.37
C GLU A 134 -17.73 -8.40 -9.32
N GLU A 135 -18.13 -7.56 -8.37
CA GLU A 135 -17.42 -6.33 -8.08
C GLU A 135 -16.08 -6.62 -7.39
N VAL A 136 -15.03 -6.01 -7.91
CA VAL A 136 -13.69 -6.01 -7.32
C VAL A 136 -13.29 -4.58 -6.99
N ARG A 137 -12.67 -4.41 -5.82
CA ARG A 137 -12.33 -3.09 -5.29
C ARG A 137 -10.84 -3.01 -5.00
N ILE A 138 -10.26 -1.82 -5.18
CA ILE A 138 -8.92 -1.50 -4.69
C ILE A 138 -8.94 -0.19 -3.91
N ILE A 139 -8.41 -0.22 -2.69
CA ILE A 139 -8.19 0.97 -1.87
C ILE A 139 -6.71 1.32 -1.93
N CYS A 140 -6.42 2.59 -2.20
CA CYS A 140 -5.08 3.16 -2.10
C CYS A 140 -5.02 4.10 -0.90
N ILE A 141 -4.33 3.72 0.19
CA ILE A 141 -4.22 4.61 1.36
C ILE A 141 -3.58 5.92 0.94
N TYR A 142 -4.27 7.04 1.21
CA TYR A 142 -3.87 8.35 0.73
C TYR A 142 -3.58 9.30 1.88
N ASN A 143 -2.32 9.73 2.04
CA ASN A 143 -1.96 10.74 3.04
C ASN A 143 -2.58 12.10 2.69
N ALA A 144 -3.52 12.55 3.52
CA ALA A 144 -4.32 13.74 3.27
C ALA A 144 -3.77 15.01 3.93
N ARG A 145 -2.64 14.95 4.66
CA ARG A 145 -2.06 16.11 5.36
C ARG A 145 -1.86 17.34 4.46
N GLY A 146 -1.46 17.12 3.21
CA GLY A 146 -1.22 18.17 2.21
C GLY A 146 -2.47 18.66 1.49
N LYS A 147 -3.66 18.15 1.81
CA LYS A 147 -4.93 18.55 1.16
C LYS A 147 -5.61 19.72 1.84
N PHE A 148 -5.30 19.99 3.10
CA PHE A 148 -5.88 21.08 3.87
C PHE A 148 -5.25 22.42 3.48
N ASN A 149 -5.99 23.51 3.70
CA ASN A 149 -5.49 24.87 3.48
C ASN A 149 -5.64 25.75 4.74
N PRO A 150 -4.56 25.98 5.52
CA PRO A 150 -3.20 25.52 5.29
C PRO A 150 -3.04 24.00 5.50
N PRO A 151 -1.98 23.37 4.97
CA PRO A 151 -1.67 21.96 5.24
C PRO A 151 -1.58 21.68 6.74
N LEU A 152 -1.87 20.42 7.14
CA LEU A 152 -1.73 20.05 8.55
C LEU A 152 -0.31 20.31 9.06
N PRO A 153 -0.14 20.70 10.34
CA PRO A 153 1.16 21.02 10.90
C PRO A 153 2.16 19.87 10.68
N LYS A 154 3.42 20.20 10.36
CA LYS A 154 4.48 19.20 10.13
C LYS A 154 4.64 18.23 11.31
N GLY A 155 4.36 18.71 12.53
CA GLY A 155 4.42 17.90 13.76
C GLY A 155 3.17 17.06 14.05
N TYR A 156 2.11 17.16 13.24
CA TYR A 156 0.87 16.43 13.43
C TYR A 156 1.10 14.92 13.21
N TYR A 157 1.09 14.20 14.32
CA TYR A 157 1.40 12.77 14.35
C TYR A 157 0.15 11.88 14.35
N GLY A 158 -1.05 12.47 14.33
CA GLY A 158 -2.30 11.71 14.28
C GLY A 158 -2.56 11.04 12.93
N ASN A 159 -3.64 10.26 12.87
CA ASN A 159 -4.13 9.73 11.58
C ASN A 159 -4.62 10.89 10.72
N ALA A 160 -4.12 10.99 9.48
CA ALA A 160 -4.58 11.96 8.49
C ALA A 160 -4.50 11.36 7.08
N PHE A 161 -5.28 10.32 6.83
CA PHE A 161 -5.35 9.66 5.55
C PHE A 161 -6.79 9.27 5.19
N ALA A 162 -7.03 9.08 3.90
CA ALA A 162 -8.29 8.57 3.35
C ALA A 162 -8.10 7.17 2.75
N PHE A 163 -9.21 6.51 2.46
CA PHE A 163 -9.27 5.23 1.76
C PHE A 163 -10.00 5.35 0.42
N PRO A 164 -9.53 6.19 -0.53
CA PRO A 164 -10.16 6.27 -1.83
C PRO A 164 -10.20 4.89 -2.49
N VAL A 165 -11.37 4.55 -3.04
CA VAL A 165 -11.63 3.25 -3.63
C VAL A 165 -11.90 3.37 -5.13
N ALA A 166 -11.19 2.54 -5.89
CA ALA A 166 -11.52 2.27 -7.29
C ALA A 166 -12.31 0.96 -7.38
N ILE A 167 -13.34 0.95 -8.21
CA ILE A 167 -14.31 -0.14 -8.32
C ILE A 167 -14.49 -0.53 -9.78
N SER A 168 -14.52 -1.82 -10.07
CA SER A 168 -14.91 -2.38 -11.36
C SER A 168 -15.54 -3.75 -11.18
N THR A 169 -16.07 -4.33 -12.25
CA THR A 169 -16.37 -5.77 -12.29
C THR A 169 -15.12 -6.55 -12.70
N ALA A 170 -14.97 -7.78 -12.23
CA ALA A 170 -13.83 -8.61 -12.59
C ALA A 170 -13.63 -8.76 -14.10
N GLY A 171 -14.71 -9.01 -14.86
CA GLY A 171 -14.69 -9.14 -16.32
C GLY A 171 -14.12 -7.89 -16.99
N LYS A 172 -14.70 -6.71 -16.71
CA LYS A 172 -14.19 -5.43 -17.22
C LYS A 172 -12.72 -5.20 -16.87
N LEU A 173 -12.30 -5.47 -15.63
CA LEU A 173 -10.91 -5.26 -15.22
C LEU A 173 -9.93 -6.19 -15.96
N ILE A 174 -10.35 -7.42 -16.26
CA ILE A 174 -9.54 -8.43 -16.95
C ILE A 174 -9.48 -8.15 -18.46
N GLU A 175 -10.62 -7.86 -19.09
CA GLU A 175 -10.77 -7.71 -20.54
C GLU A 175 -10.22 -6.38 -21.07
N ASN A 176 -10.26 -5.32 -20.26
CA ASN A 176 -9.74 -4.02 -20.69
C ASN A 176 -8.20 -3.94 -20.54
N PRO A 177 -7.53 -3.05 -21.31
CA PRO A 177 -6.10 -2.79 -21.16
C PRO A 177 -5.75 -2.28 -19.75
N LEU A 178 -4.50 -2.46 -19.33
CA LEU A 178 -4.03 -2.00 -18.00
C LEU A 178 -4.25 -0.49 -17.74
N GLY A 179 -4.31 0.32 -18.80
CA GLY A 179 -4.67 1.74 -18.72
C GLY A 179 -6.04 1.99 -18.09
N TYR A 180 -7.01 1.08 -18.27
CA TYR A 180 -8.34 1.17 -17.64
C TYR A 180 -8.24 1.11 -16.12
N ALA A 181 -7.54 0.10 -15.60
CA ALA A 181 -7.31 -0.05 -14.16
C ALA A 181 -6.58 1.18 -13.57
N LEU A 182 -5.58 1.68 -14.30
CA LEU A 182 -4.80 2.85 -13.88
C LEU A 182 -5.65 4.12 -13.80
N GLU A 183 -6.51 4.36 -14.79
CA GLU A 183 -7.39 5.54 -14.77
C GLU A 183 -8.41 5.49 -13.63
N LEU A 184 -8.94 4.31 -13.31
CA LEU A 184 -9.79 4.15 -12.13
C LEU A 184 -9.05 4.52 -10.84
N ILE A 185 -7.80 4.06 -10.68
CA ILE A 185 -6.96 4.38 -9.52
C ILE A 185 -6.67 5.89 -9.45
N LYS A 186 -6.32 6.52 -10.59
CA LYS A 186 -6.08 7.96 -10.67
C LYS A 186 -7.31 8.76 -10.25
N LYS A 187 -8.48 8.39 -10.78
CA LYS A 187 -9.75 9.04 -10.45
C LYS A 187 -10.04 8.93 -8.96
N ALA A 188 -9.98 7.73 -8.39
CA ALA A 188 -10.22 7.53 -6.96
C ALA A 188 -9.28 8.37 -6.08
N LYS A 189 -7.99 8.45 -6.42
CA LYS A 189 -7.03 9.30 -5.69
C LYS A 189 -7.31 10.79 -5.86
N ALA A 190 -7.76 11.22 -7.04
CA ALA A 190 -8.07 12.62 -7.34
C ALA A 190 -9.29 13.13 -6.55
N ASP A 191 -10.24 12.24 -6.24
CA ASP A 191 -11.44 12.56 -5.45
C ASP A 191 -11.11 12.94 -3.99
N VAL A 192 -9.90 12.61 -3.50
CA VAL A 192 -9.45 13.00 -2.16
C VAL A 192 -9.09 14.49 -2.14
N THR A 193 -10.01 15.28 -1.60
CA THR A 193 -9.91 16.72 -1.35
C THR A 193 -10.03 17.03 0.14
N GLU A 194 -9.84 18.30 0.53
CA GLU A 194 -10.17 18.77 1.88
C GLU A 194 -11.64 18.50 2.24
N GLU A 195 -12.57 18.79 1.31
CA GLU A 195 -14.00 18.52 1.50
C GLU A 195 -14.30 17.02 1.66
N TYR A 196 -13.59 16.16 0.92
CA TYR A 196 -13.70 14.70 1.10
C TYR A 196 -13.32 14.28 2.53
N MET A 197 -12.26 14.87 3.10
CA MET A 197 -11.84 14.58 4.48
C MET A 197 -12.86 15.06 5.51
N HIS A 198 -13.45 16.24 5.33
CA HIS A 198 -14.52 16.73 6.21
C HIS A 198 -15.79 15.87 6.10
N SER A 199 -16.19 15.51 4.88
CA SER A 199 -17.31 14.60 4.64
C SER A 199 -17.09 13.23 5.30
N MET A 200 -15.85 12.71 5.24
CA MET A 200 -15.49 11.45 5.89
C MET A 200 -15.60 11.57 7.42
N ALA A 201 -15.09 12.66 8.02
CA ALA A 201 -15.20 12.89 9.47
C ALA A 201 -16.67 12.95 9.92
N ASP A 202 -17.52 13.62 9.15
CA ASP A 202 -18.97 13.68 9.42
C ASP A 202 -19.63 12.30 9.32
N LEU A 203 -19.27 11.52 8.29
CA LEU A 203 -19.74 10.15 8.13
C LEU A 203 -19.37 9.28 9.35
N MET A 204 -18.14 9.42 9.86
CA MET A 204 -17.68 8.68 11.04
C MET A 204 -18.54 8.95 12.26
N VAL A 205 -18.97 10.19 12.47
CA VAL A 205 -19.87 10.54 13.59
C VAL A 205 -21.27 10.02 13.32
N ILE A 206 -21.84 10.27 12.15
CA ILE A 206 -23.22 9.91 11.79
C ILE A 206 -23.44 8.39 11.79
N LYS A 207 -22.45 7.62 11.31
CA LYS A 207 -22.55 6.16 11.13
C LYS A 207 -21.86 5.37 12.24
N GLY A 208 -21.37 6.03 13.29
CA GLY A 208 -20.73 5.34 14.42
C GLY A 208 -19.42 4.63 14.05
N ARG A 209 -18.60 5.25 13.20
CA ARG A 209 -17.27 4.77 12.76
C ARG A 209 -17.35 3.39 12.09
N PRO A 210 -18.02 3.28 10.93
CA PRO A 210 -18.16 2.01 10.23
C PRO A 210 -16.78 1.48 9.79
N HIS A 211 -16.66 0.16 9.73
CA HIS A 211 -15.51 -0.47 9.10
C HIS A 211 -15.58 -0.24 7.58
N PHE A 212 -14.41 -0.12 6.95
CA PHE A 212 -14.35 -0.11 5.49
C PHE A 212 -14.73 -1.48 4.93
N THR A 213 -15.24 -1.52 3.69
CA THR A 213 -15.65 -2.75 3.01
C THR A 213 -14.44 -3.66 2.78
N SER A 214 -14.46 -4.86 3.36
CA SER A 214 -13.44 -5.90 3.15
C SER A 214 -13.77 -6.88 2.02
N VAL A 215 -15.03 -6.90 1.56
CA VAL A 215 -15.52 -7.81 0.52
C VAL A 215 -14.83 -7.50 -0.81
N ARG A 216 -14.20 -8.54 -1.41
CA ARG A 216 -13.47 -8.49 -2.69
C ARG A 216 -12.51 -7.28 -2.83
N MET A 217 -11.98 -6.85 -1.69
CA MET A 217 -11.11 -5.70 -1.59
C MET A 217 -9.64 -6.10 -1.75
N TYR A 218 -8.86 -5.21 -2.34
CA TYR A 218 -7.42 -5.21 -2.30
C TYR A 218 -6.94 -3.87 -1.73
N LEU A 219 -6.27 -3.89 -0.58
CA LEU A 219 -5.74 -2.69 0.07
C LEU A 219 -4.27 -2.50 -0.29
N VAL A 220 -3.88 -1.31 -0.72
CA VAL A 220 -2.50 -0.97 -1.02
C VAL A 220 -2.07 0.22 -0.17
N SER A 221 -0.94 0.06 0.52
CA SER A 221 -0.32 1.11 1.33
C SER A 221 1.10 1.39 0.83
N ASP A 222 1.33 2.62 0.39
CA ASP A 222 2.67 3.07 0.01
C ASP A 222 3.41 3.64 1.22
N VAL A 223 4.46 2.93 1.67
CA VAL A 223 5.33 3.38 2.77
C VAL A 223 6.70 3.84 2.25
N THR A 224 6.81 4.16 0.97
CA THR A 224 8.09 4.55 0.37
C THR A 224 8.57 5.93 0.82
N HIS A 225 7.64 6.79 1.17
CA HIS A 225 7.92 8.17 1.54
C HIS A 225 7.83 8.43 3.05
N VAL A 226 7.45 7.44 3.87
CA VAL A 226 7.28 7.67 5.32
C VAL A 226 8.63 7.82 6.03
N GLY A 227 9.69 7.21 5.50
CA GLY A 227 11.05 7.39 6.00
C GLY A 227 11.50 6.36 7.05
N LEU A 228 10.97 5.14 7.01
CA LEU A 228 11.30 4.07 7.98
C LEU A 228 12.78 3.66 7.92
N ARG A 229 13.38 3.65 6.72
CA ARG A 229 14.77 3.23 6.52
C ARG A 229 15.77 4.29 6.98
N GLU A 230 15.33 5.54 6.99
CA GLU A 230 16.10 6.74 7.27
C GLU A 230 16.24 7.02 8.77
N VAL A 231 15.50 6.29 9.62
CA VAL A 231 15.65 6.39 11.07
C VAL A 231 17.02 5.83 11.48
N ASP A 232 17.80 6.66 12.18
CA ASP A 232 19.11 6.30 12.70
C ASP A 232 19.11 6.50 14.22
N PHE A 233 19.32 5.39 14.94
CA PHE A 233 19.40 5.35 16.40
C PHE A 233 20.84 5.48 16.93
N GLY A 234 21.83 5.69 16.06
CA GLY A 234 23.27 5.68 16.36
C GLY A 234 24.04 4.55 15.64
N TRP A 235 23.36 3.73 14.84
CA TRP A 235 23.95 2.60 14.09
C TRP A 235 23.87 2.80 12.57
N GLY A 236 23.52 4.01 12.12
CA GLY A 236 23.27 4.32 10.72
C GLY A 236 21.85 3.98 10.28
N LYS A 237 21.60 4.11 8.97
CA LYS A 237 20.30 3.83 8.36
C LYS A 237 19.98 2.34 8.42
N ALA A 238 18.70 2.01 8.55
CA ALA A 238 18.26 0.63 8.53
C ALA A 238 18.52 -0.01 7.15
N VAL A 239 18.78 -1.31 7.11
CA VAL A 239 18.83 -2.09 5.85
C VAL A 239 17.44 -2.34 5.27
N TYR A 240 16.42 -2.37 6.14
CA TYR A 240 15.03 -2.61 5.81
C TYR A 240 14.14 -1.83 6.80
N GLY A 241 13.03 -1.26 6.29
CA GLY A 241 12.08 -0.53 7.11
C GLY A 241 10.66 -0.72 6.57
N GLY A 242 9.90 -1.64 7.16
CA GLY A 242 8.55 -1.98 6.73
C GLY A 242 7.97 -3.16 7.49
N PRO A 243 6.74 -3.58 7.16
CA PRO A 243 6.11 -4.79 7.70
C PRO A 243 6.98 -6.04 7.49
N ALA A 244 6.93 -7.00 8.41
CA ALA A 244 7.79 -8.19 8.35
C ALA A 244 7.41 -9.20 7.25
N HIS A 245 6.13 -9.30 6.90
CA HIS A 245 5.61 -10.24 5.89
C HIS A 245 4.39 -9.67 5.14
N GLY A 246 3.94 -10.33 4.08
CA GLY A 246 2.69 -9.98 3.39
C GLY A 246 1.46 -10.31 4.23
N GLY A 247 0.33 -9.64 4.01
CA GLY A 247 -0.90 -9.92 4.75
C GLY A 247 -0.92 -9.43 6.20
N VAL A 248 -0.08 -8.45 6.56
CA VAL A 248 -0.23 -7.74 7.85
C VAL A 248 -1.58 -7.03 7.88
N GLY A 249 -2.38 -7.32 8.91
CA GLY A 249 -3.73 -6.80 9.08
C GLY A 249 -4.64 -7.85 9.71
N VAL A 250 -5.93 -7.52 9.87
CA VAL A 250 -6.93 -8.44 10.44
C VAL A 250 -7.26 -9.59 9.49
N VAL A 251 -7.13 -9.37 8.17
CA VAL A 251 -7.44 -10.35 7.13
C VAL A 251 -6.19 -10.65 6.30
N PRO A 252 -5.62 -11.87 6.40
CA PRO A 252 -4.49 -12.29 5.57
C PRO A 252 -4.78 -12.12 4.08
N GLY A 253 -3.80 -11.58 3.34
CA GLY A 253 -3.91 -11.39 1.88
C GLY A 253 -4.80 -10.22 1.42
N LEU A 254 -5.37 -9.44 2.35
CA LEU A 254 -6.14 -8.24 2.02
C LEU A 254 -5.23 -7.07 1.59
N ALA A 255 -4.08 -6.92 2.25
CA ALA A 255 -3.22 -5.75 2.11
C ALA A 255 -1.83 -6.05 1.55
N SER A 256 -1.35 -5.17 0.68
CA SER A 256 0.04 -5.12 0.19
C SER A 256 0.69 -3.79 0.57
N PHE A 257 1.96 -3.85 0.96
CA PHE A 257 2.76 -2.68 1.31
C PHE A 257 3.88 -2.48 0.30
N TYR A 258 4.06 -1.24 -0.16
CA TYR A 258 5.15 -0.89 -1.06
C TYR A 258 6.30 -0.36 -0.22
N ILE A 259 7.36 -1.16 -0.13
CA ILE A 259 8.45 -0.93 0.82
C ILE A 259 9.73 -0.63 0.03
N PRO A 260 10.45 0.47 0.31
CA PRO A 260 11.76 0.72 -0.27
C PRO A 260 12.70 -0.42 0.06
N PHE A 261 13.36 -0.95 -0.96
CA PHE A 261 14.27 -2.07 -0.79
C PHE A 261 15.47 -1.94 -1.71
N LYS A 262 16.64 -2.29 -1.19
CA LYS A 262 17.87 -2.42 -1.96
C LYS A 262 18.17 -3.91 -2.10
N ASN A 263 18.19 -4.41 -3.33
CA ASN A 263 18.46 -5.83 -3.57
C ASN A 263 19.94 -6.17 -3.37
N ALA A 264 20.28 -7.47 -3.44
CA ALA A 264 21.65 -7.94 -3.24
C ALA A 264 22.65 -7.42 -4.29
N LYS A 265 22.18 -6.97 -5.46
CA LYS A 265 22.99 -6.32 -6.50
C LYS A 265 23.21 -4.83 -6.24
N GLY A 266 22.63 -4.29 -5.16
CA GLY A 266 22.71 -2.89 -4.80
C GLY A 266 21.74 -1.98 -5.55
N GLU A 267 20.76 -2.55 -6.25
CA GLU A 267 19.74 -1.79 -6.98
C GLU A 267 18.57 -1.42 -6.06
N GLU A 268 18.17 -0.14 -6.10
CA GLU A 268 17.03 0.38 -5.35
C GLU A 268 15.71 0.10 -6.10
N GLY A 269 14.69 -0.37 -5.37
CA GLY A 269 13.38 -0.69 -5.92
C GLY A 269 12.31 -0.73 -4.84
N LEU A 270 11.20 -1.42 -5.13
CA LEU A 270 10.21 -1.82 -4.12
C LEU A 270 10.34 -3.30 -3.84
N VAL A 271 10.14 -3.69 -2.60
CA VAL A 271 9.67 -5.04 -2.28
C VAL A 271 8.20 -4.95 -1.90
N ILE A 272 7.40 -5.84 -2.48
CA ILE A 272 5.95 -5.94 -2.24
C ILE A 272 5.65 -7.35 -1.76
N PRO A 273 5.49 -7.55 -0.44
CA PRO A 273 5.05 -8.81 0.12
C PRO A 273 3.56 -9.04 -0.19
N VAL A 274 3.25 -10.19 -0.78
CA VAL A 274 1.90 -10.61 -1.17
C VAL A 274 1.58 -11.93 -0.48
N CYS A 275 0.35 -12.05 0.00
CA CYS A 275 -0.19 -13.26 0.62
C CYS A 275 -1.45 -13.67 -0.15
N LEU A 276 -1.48 -14.89 -0.68
CA LEU A 276 -2.60 -15.44 -1.45
C LEU A 276 -2.71 -16.95 -1.19
N PRO A 277 -3.87 -17.59 -1.45
CA PRO A 277 -3.94 -19.04 -1.49
C PRO A 277 -2.90 -19.62 -2.44
N ASN A 278 -2.32 -20.78 -2.14
CA ASN A 278 -1.21 -21.36 -2.90
C ASN A 278 -1.48 -21.45 -4.41
N GLN A 279 -2.65 -21.93 -4.81
CA GLN A 279 -3.03 -22.01 -6.23
C GLN A 279 -3.22 -20.63 -6.88
N ALA A 280 -3.80 -19.68 -6.15
CA ALA A 280 -3.91 -18.30 -6.61
C ALA A 280 -2.52 -17.65 -6.75
N MET A 281 -1.60 -17.89 -5.81
CA MET A 281 -0.22 -17.39 -5.90
C MET A 281 0.51 -17.92 -7.14
N LYS A 282 0.34 -19.20 -7.50
CA LYS A 282 0.92 -19.76 -8.73
C LYS A 282 0.40 -19.05 -9.98
N ARG A 283 -0.92 -18.79 -10.06
CA ARG A 283 -1.52 -18.02 -11.16
C ARG A 283 -1.03 -16.57 -11.17
N PHE A 284 -1.03 -15.91 -10.01
CA PHE A 284 -0.55 -14.54 -9.85
C PHE A 284 0.87 -14.37 -10.35
N VAL A 285 1.77 -15.28 -9.99
CA VAL A 285 3.15 -15.32 -10.47
C VAL A 285 3.20 -15.45 -11.98
N LYS A 286 2.43 -16.37 -12.57
CA LYS A 286 2.40 -16.58 -14.02
C LYS A 286 1.93 -15.32 -14.77
N GLU A 287 0.88 -14.67 -14.29
CA GLU A 287 0.33 -13.45 -14.88
C GLU A 287 1.34 -12.29 -14.79
N LEU A 288 1.96 -12.11 -13.62
CA LEU A 288 2.95 -11.06 -13.42
C LEU A 288 4.20 -11.28 -14.30
N ASP A 289 4.69 -12.51 -14.37
CA ASP A 289 5.81 -12.88 -15.24
C ASP A 289 5.51 -12.62 -16.72
N SER A 290 4.27 -12.86 -17.17
CA SER A 290 3.87 -12.57 -18.55
C SER A 290 3.96 -11.08 -18.85
N LEU A 291 3.49 -10.21 -17.95
CA LEU A 291 3.59 -8.76 -18.13
C LEU A 291 5.04 -8.28 -18.19
N LEU A 292 5.94 -8.91 -17.42
CA LEU A 292 7.35 -8.57 -17.37
C LEU A 292 8.14 -9.10 -18.59
N LYS A 293 7.71 -10.23 -19.19
CA LYS A 293 8.41 -10.87 -20.32
C LYS A 293 8.02 -10.31 -21.68
N ASN A 294 6.80 -9.78 -21.83
CA ASN A 294 6.24 -9.36 -23.13
C ASN A 294 7.02 -8.24 -23.87
N ASN A 295 8.06 -7.65 -23.27
CA ASN A 295 8.89 -6.60 -23.87
C ASN A 295 10.42 -6.87 -23.81
N ILE A 296 10.86 -8.07 -23.42
CA ILE A 296 12.30 -8.40 -23.38
C ILE A 296 12.71 -9.08 -24.69
N THR A 297 13.00 -8.30 -25.72
CA THR A 297 13.86 -8.74 -26.83
C THR A 297 15.32 -8.57 -26.41
N LEU A 298 15.83 -9.49 -25.59
CA LEU A 298 17.26 -9.68 -25.38
C LEU A 298 17.66 -11.05 -25.96
N PRO A 299 18.78 -11.17 -26.71
CA PRO A 299 19.24 -12.45 -27.20
C PRO A 299 19.55 -13.35 -26.00
N THR A 300 18.79 -14.43 -25.87
CA THR A 300 18.94 -15.41 -24.80
C THR A 300 20.20 -16.24 -25.03
N ASN A 301 21.26 -15.92 -24.29
CA ASN A 301 22.21 -16.92 -23.81
C ASN A 301 22.25 -16.83 -22.29
N GLY A 302 21.36 -17.60 -21.66
CA GLY A 302 21.17 -17.66 -20.21
C GLY A 302 19.71 -17.41 -19.85
N GLY A 303 18.98 -18.48 -19.54
CA GLY A 303 17.59 -18.39 -19.11
C GLY A 303 17.45 -17.41 -17.94
N LEU A 304 16.50 -16.48 -18.03
CA LEU A 304 16.14 -15.62 -16.91
C LEU A 304 15.67 -16.52 -15.76
N LYS A 305 16.57 -16.77 -14.81
CA LYS A 305 16.18 -17.18 -13.46
C LYS A 305 15.26 -16.10 -12.93
N SER A 306 14.06 -16.50 -12.56
CA SER A 306 13.02 -15.59 -12.12
C SER A 306 13.52 -14.57 -11.09
N SER A 307 13.08 -13.33 -11.21
CA SER A 307 13.30 -12.23 -10.26
C SER A 307 12.59 -12.41 -8.91
N PHE A 308 12.12 -13.62 -8.59
CA PHE A 308 11.54 -13.93 -7.28
C PHE A 308 12.59 -13.76 -6.19
N ILE A 309 12.31 -12.83 -5.28
CA ILE A 309 12.85 -12.93 -3.95
C ILE A 309 11.93 -13.91 -3.20
N ILE A 310 12.26 -15.21 -3.26
CA ILE A 310 11.77 -16.16 -2.25
C ILE A 310 12.52 -15.82 -0.95
N SER A 311 12.11 -14.75 -0.28
CA SER A 311 12.57 -14.45 1.06
C SER A 311 11.53 -15.01 2.02
N SER A 312 11.86 -16.15 2.62
CA SER A 312 11.51 -16.39 4.01
C SER A 312 12.25 -15.33 4.84
N LEU A 313 11.63 -14.17 5.03
CA LEU A 313 11.89 -13.42 6.25
C LEU A 313 11.19 -14.15 7.39
#